data_AF-A0A1M3DYN8-F1
#
_entry.id   AF-A0A1M3DYN8-F1
#
_cell.length_a   1.000
_cell.length_b   1.000
_cell.length_c   1.000
_cell.angle_alpha   90.00
_cell.angle_beta   90.00
_cell.angle_gamma   90.00
#
_symmetry.space_group_name_H-M   'P 1'
#
loop_
_entity.id
_entity.type
_entity.pdbx_description
1 polymer ?
#
loop_
_entity_poly.entity_id
_entity_poly.type
_entity_poly.pdbx_seq_one_letter_code
_entity_poly.pdbx_strand_id
1 'polypeptide(L)'
;MKKIFNYFSIIALLGIVQVNAQSIRVTDPYGDIDNDGIRNIDDADNDNDGILDCIENGITGDMTDLFSINSDAVQVYDDPTGVESSLPYQVQLTKALNNQHGQIWSLGKIDFSKSFTLTYQAYLGTKTTNGADGIAAVFHNDPNGTSAFGADGQGLGAMGIQNGIAMELDTWYNENFNDITDDHGTIWKTALGSGAGMMSSPISLGELEDGKWHNVVIRWNLATLTLSYTVETGNPVVVTPAGSFTFTSLNDLKNNYFGGTLQVYYGYTASTGAANNDQRIKFTDLCSDFPALLDTDGDGIPDYLDLDSDGDGCPDSIEGADNVIASQINSAGKITSAVNSSGVPVIVNPGGIADVDGKIGQGIGQSKIASTTAGCACNKPGVTGAALSTNMGITSLGRAGAADAAQWPMVRKGGWLALESKTKGFVINRIATSAEVDALVNPQQGMLVFDVEANCLKMYVYNEAANPAAGGYWKCITYQACPDRLIN
;
A
#
# COMPACT_ATOMS: atom_id res chain seq x y z
N MET A 1 64.31 -41.86 17.85
CA MET A 1 64.55 -42.27 16.44
C MET A 1 63.64 -41.41 15.56
N LYS A 2 64.17 -40.36 14.91
CA LYS A 2 64.33 -40.23 13.43
C LYS A 2 63.05 -40.67 12.67
N LYS A 3 62.31 -39.83 11.93
CA LYS A 3 62.63 -38.93 10.78
C LYS A 3 61.46 -37.92 10.63
N ILE A 4 61.58 -36.60 10.49
CA ILE A 4 62.03 -35.73 9.36
C ILE A 4 61.59 -36.18 7.96
N PHE A 5 60.62 -35.48 7.35
CA PHE A 5 60.72 -34.92 5.99
C PHE A 5 59.71 -33.77 5.81
N ASN A 6 60.06 -32.84 4.93
CA ASN A 6 59.70 -31.43 4.89
C ASN A 6 59.38 -31.04 3.42
N TYR A 7 58.61 -29.95 3.22
CA TYR A 7 58.29 -29.24 1.95
C TYR A 7 57.31 -29.93 0.97
N PHE A 8 56.34 -29.28 0.30
CA PHE A 8 56.36 -28.01 -0.47
C PHE A 8 54.93 -27.40 -0.65
N SER A 9 54.88 -26.07 -0.86
CA SER A 9 53.71 -25.21 -1.12
C SER A 9 52.86 -25.56 -2.34
N ILE A 10 51.53 -25.34 -2.24
CA ILE A 10 50.72 -24.74 -3.31
C ILE A 10 49.80 -23.70 -2.68
N ILE A 11 50.20 -22.43 -2.83
CA ILE A 11 49.32 -21.27 -2.73
C ILE A 11 48.50 -21.29 -4.01
N ALA A 12 47.25 -21.72 -3.95
CA ALA A 12 46.27 -21.47 -5.00
C ALA A 12 45.59 -20.15 -4.68
N LEU A 13 46.08 -19.10 -5.34
CA LEU A 13 45.41 -17.82 -5.48
C LEU A 13 44.11 -18.06 -6.26
N LEU A 14 43.01 -18.39 -5.58
CA LEU A 14 41.68 -18.24 -6.15
C LEU A 14 41.27 -16.80 -5.88
N GLY A 15 41.53 -15.95 -6.87
CA GLY A 15 41.02 -14.60 -6.91
C GLY A 15 39.53 -14.64 -6.68
N ILE A 16 39.10 -13.98 -5.61
CA ILE A 16 37.71 -13.58 -5.43
C ILE A 16 37.41 -12.67 -6.61
N VAL A 17 36.78 -13.22 -7.64
CA VAL A 17 35.99 -12.40 -8.56
C VAL A 17 34.80 -11.96 -7.72
N GLN A 18 34.93 -10.77 -7.16
CA GLN A 18 33.82 -10.03 -6.61
C GLN A 18 32.92 -9.67 -7.80
N VAL A 19 32.05 -10.59 -8.17
CA VAL A 19 30.87 -10.25 -8.97
C VAL A 19 29.99 -9.42 -8.03
N ASN A 20 30.08 -8.10 -8.20
CA ASN A 20 29.03 -7.20 -7.78
C ASN A 20 27.76 -7.58 -8.55
N ALA A 21 27.01 -8.54 -8.01
CA ALA A 21 25.58 -8.55 -8.17
C ALA A 21 25.06 -7.63 -7.07
N GLN A 22 24.69 -6.39 -7.42
CA GLN A 22 23.75 -5.66 -6.58
C GLN A 22 22.47 -6.50 -6.55
N SER A 23 22.29 -7.25 -5.47
CA SER A 23 21.01 -7.87 -5.14
C SER A 23 20.07 -6.72 -4.78
N ILE A 24 19.11 -6.42 -5.64
CA ILE A 24 17.92 -5.70 -5.23
C ILE A 24 17.22 -6.63 -4.22
N ARG A 25 17.18 -6.18 -2.97
CA ARG A 25 16.51 -6.86 -1.86
C ARG A 25 15.02 -6.70 -2.09
N VAL A 26 14.32 -7.81 -2.30
CA VAL A 26 12.88 -7.90 -2.07
C VAL A 26 12.65 -9.13 -1.20
N THR A 27 12.31 -8.86 0.06
CA THR A 27 11.84 -9.78 1.11
C THR A 27 12.83 -10.83 1.63
N ASP A 28 13.76 -10.40 2.48
CA ASP A 28 14.18 -11.25 3.61
C ASP A 28 13.24 -10.90 4.78
N PRO A 29 12.31 -11.78 5.20
CA PRO A 29 11.45 -11.53 6.36
C PRO A 29 12.22 -11.46 7.70
N TYR A 30 13.55 -11.67 7.68
CA TYR A 30 14.46 -11.45 8.81
C TYR A 30 15.39 -10.24 8.62
N GLY A 31 15.17 -9.44 7.57
CA GLY A 31 15.90 -8.20 7.31
C GLY A 31 15.48 -7.05 8.22
N ASP A 32 16.28 -6.00 8.16
CA ASP A 32 16.08 -4.67 8.75
C ASP A 32 16.59 -3.71 7.66
N ILE A 33 15.67 -3.09 6.92
CA ILE A 33 15.96 -2.43 5.65
C ILE A 33 16.48 -1.00 5.83
N ASP A 34 16.05 -0.32 6.88
CA ASP A 34 16.55 1.01 7.26
C ASP A 34 17.63 0.99 8.36
N ASN A 35 17.85 -0.15 9.01
CA ASN A 35 18.85 -0.41 10.05
C ASN A 35 18.56 0.31 11.37
N ASP A 36 17.29 0.44 11.75
CA ASP A 36 16.88 1.00 13.03
C ASP A 36 16.88 -0.01 14.19
N GLY A 37 17.06 -1.29 13.89
CA GLY A 37 17.10 -2.41 14.83
C GLY A 37 15.78 -3.14 15.03
N ILE A 38 14.71 -2.75 14.33
CA ILE A 38 13.44 -3.46 14.20
C ILE A 38 13.46 -4.24 12.89
N ARG A 39 12.85 -5.42 12.88
CA ARG A 39 12.81 -6.25 11.67
C ARG A 39 11.67 -5.77 10.79
N ASN A 40 11.82 -5.87 9.48
CA ASN A 40 10.77 -5.44 8.53
C ASN A 40 9.36 -6.00 8.84
N ILE A 41 9.26 -7.20 9.41
CA ILE A 41 7.98 -7.83 9.76
C ILE A 41 7.33 -7.25 11.04
N ASP A 42 8.10 -6.56 11.87
CA ASP A 42 7.66 -5.93 13.12
C ASP A 42 7.72 -4.40 13.02
N ASP A 43 8.13 -3.87 11.86
CA ASP A 43 8.40 -2.48 11.57
C ASP A 43 7.30 -1.93 10.65
N ALA A 44 6.72 -0.80 11.03
CA ALA A 44 5.57 -0.18 10.38
C ALA A 44 5.93 1.02 9.48
N ASP A 45 7.21 1.36 9.39
CA ASP A 45 7.78 2.48 8.62
C ASP A 45 9.16 2.05 8.12
N ASN A 46 9.18 1.22 7.08
CA ASN A 46 10.37 0.47 6.67
C ASN A 46 11.49 1.35 6.10
N ASP A 47 11.23 2.59 5.72
CA ASP A 47 12.27 3.50 5.26
C ASP A 47 12.55 4.66 6.21
N ASN A 48 11.84 4.71 7.34
CA ASN A 48 12.05 5.65 8.42
C ASN A 48 11.90 7.11 7.95
N ASP A 49 11.03 7.37 6.98
CA ASP A 49 10.66 8.71 6.54
C ASP A 49 9.55 9.32 7.44
N GLY A 50 8.90 8.49 8.26
CA GLY A 50 7.86 8.87 9.21
C GLY A 50 6.43 8.66 8.71
N ILE A 51 6.20 8.44 7.42
CA ILE A 51 4.92 8.01 6.88
C ILE A 51 4.84 6.49 7.06
N LEU A 52 3.68 5.96 7.45
CA LEU A 52 3.56 4.52 7.67
C LEU A 52 3.39 3.78 6.34
N ASP A 53 3.97 2.57 6.24
CA ASP A 53 3.87 1.72 5.05
C ASP A 53 2.42 1.54 4.57
N CYS A 54 1.47 1.42 5.51
CA CYS A 54 0.04 1.32 5.20
C CYS A 54 -0.52 2.57 4.53
N ILE A 55 -0.13 3.74 5.02
CA ILE A 55 -0.59 5.04 4.52
C ILE A 55 -0.05 5.25 3.11
N GLU A 56 1.20 4.86 2.88
CA GLU A 56 1.85 4.92 1.58
C GLU A 56 1.27 3.91 0.61
N ASN A 57 0.97 2.69 1.06
CA ASN A 57 0.29 1.70 0.21
C ASN A 57 -1.21 2.00 0.00
N GLY A 58 -1.75 3.05 0.62
CA GLY A 58 -3.16 3.43 0.49
C GLY A 58 -4.13 2.46 1.19
N ILE A 59 -3.64 1.73 2.19
CA ILE A 59 -4.39 0.72 2.95
C ILE A 59 -5.02 1.40 4.17
N THR A 60 -6.35 1.46 4.19
CA THR A 60 -7.16 2.12 5.23
C THR A 60 -7.60 1.18 6.35
N GLY A 61 -7.25 -0.10 6.24
CA GLY A 61 -7.66 -1.14 7.17
C GLY A 61 -8.74 -2.08 6.62
N ASP A 62 -9.16 -1.91 5.36
CA ASP A 62 -10.21 -2.69 4.71
C ASP A 62 -9.62 -3.65 3.67
N MET A 63 -10.12 -4.89 3.61
CA MET A 63 -9.68 -5.86 2.61
C MET A 63 -9.92 -5.36 1.17
N THR A 64 -10.92 -4.50 0.97
CA THR A 64 -11.27 -3.93 -0.33
C THR A 64 -10.29 -2.90 -0.85
N ASP A 65 -9.35 -2.43 -0.02
CA ASP A 65 -8.25 -1.56 -0.45
C ASP A 65 -7.31 -2.32 -1.40
N LEU A 66 -7.13 -3.63 -1.17
CA LEU A 66 -6.21 -4.48 -1.94
C LEU A 66 -6.92 -5.55 -2.77
N PHE A 67 -8.13 -5.98 -2.40
CA PHE A 67 -8.80 -7.13 -3.00
C PHE A 67 -10.24 -6.85 -3.43
N SER A 68 -10.60 -7.35 -4.62
CA SER A 68 -11.99 -7.61 -4.97
C SER A 68 -12.46 -8.87 -4.27
N ILE A 69 -13.52 -8.79 -3.47
CA ILE A 69 -14.17 -9.93 -2.82
C ILE A 69 -15.39 -10.34 -3.65
N ASN A 70 -15.48 -11.61 -4.06
CA ASN A 70 -16.51 -12.08 -4.99
C ASN A 70 -17.20 -13.38 -4.52
N SER A 71 -18.37 -13.64 -5.11
CA SER A 71 -19.21 -14.82 -4.86
C SER A 71 -19.64 -14.95 -3.38
N ASP A 72 -19.46 -16.12 -2.74
CA ASP A 72 -19.84 -16.33 -1.34
C ASP A 72 -18.83 -15.74 -0.34
N ALA A 73 -17.68 -15.26 -0.82
CA ALA A 73 -16.65 -14.70 0.05
C ALA A 73 -17.15 -13.39 0.68
N VAL A 74 -16.85 -13.22 1.97
CA VAL A 74 -17.19 -12.02 2.74
C VAL A 74 -16.06 -11.65 3.68
N GLN A 75 -15.76 -10.35 3.80
CA GLN A 75 -14.90 -9.88 4.88
C GLN A 75 -15.62 -10.09 6.22
N VAL A 76 -14.89 -10.64 7.17
CA VAL A 76 -15.39 -10.95 8.51
C VAL A 76 -14.43 -10.41 9.56
N TYR A 77 -14.94 -10.24 10.78
CA TYR A 77 -14.20 -9.67 11.89
C TYR A 77 -14.17 -10.59 13.12
N ASP A 78 -14.82 -11.76 13.03
CA ASP A 78 -14.81 -12.79 14.06
C ASP A 78 -13.68 -13.80 13.85
N ASP A 79 -12.99 -14.19 14.92
CA ASP A 79 -12.06 -15.32 14.86
C ASP A 79 -12.81 -16.65 15.07
N PRO A 80 -12.75 -17.58 14.11
CA PRO A 80 -13.40 -18.88 14.24
C PRO A 80 -12.79 -19.75 15.36
N THR A 81 -11.63 -19.40 15.93
CA THR A 81 -11.05 -20.10 17.07
C THR A 81 -11.58 -19.61 18.43
N GLY A 82 -12.43 -18.59 18.45
CA GLY A 82 -13.00 -18.00 19.68
C GLY A 82 -12.01 -17.17 20.50
N VAL A 83 -10.85 -16.82 19.93
CA VAL A 83 -9.91 -15.83 20.48
C VAL A 83 -10.30 -14.50 19.83
N GLU A 84 -10.70 -13.47 20.59
CA GLU A 84 -11.04 -12.15 20.01
C GLU A 84 -9.94 -11.69 19.04
N SER A 85 -10.22 -11.70 17.74
CA SER A 85 -9.33 -11.15 16.73
C SER A 85 -9.47 -9.64 16.75
N SER A 86 -8.39 -8.95 17.09
CA SER A 86 -8.27 -7.50 16.92
C SER A 86 -7.86 -7.10 15.50
N LEU A 87 -7.72 -8.06 14.58
CA LEU A 87 -7.20 -7.83 13.22
C LEU A 87 -8.37 -7.78 12.20
N PRO A 88 -8.49 -6.70 11.40
CA PRO A 88 -9.58 -6.51 10.45
C PRO A 88 -9.40 -7.24 9.10
N TYR A 89 -8.29 -7.96 8.92
CA TYR A 89 -7.83 -8.49 7.62
C TYR A 89 -8.21 -9.95 7.38
N GLN A 90 -9.47 -10.29 7.61
CA GLN A 90 -9.96 -11.66 7.50
C GLN A 90 -11.10 -11.77 6.49
N VAL A 91 -11.06 -12.82 5.68
CA VAL A 91 -12.11 -13.17 4.73
C VAL A 91 -12.56 -14.59 4.98
N GLN A 92 -13.87 -14.78 5.14
CA GLN A 92 -14.50 -16.09 5.01
C GLN A 92 -14.73 -16.35 3.53
N LEU A 93 -14.00 -17.30 2.96
CA LEU A 93 -14.14 -17.69 1.55
C LEU A 93 -15.39 -18.56 1.39
N THR A 94 -15.60 -19.53 2.28
CA THR A 94 -16.83 -20.33 2.30
C THR A 94 -17.33 -20.52 3.73
N LYS A 95 -18.65 -20.54 3.87
CA LYS A 95 -19.30 -21.03 5.09
C LYS A 95 -19.28 -22.56 5.08
N ALA A 96 -19.46 -23.17 6.25
CA ALA A 96 -19.73 -24.60 6.41
C ALA A 96 -21.14 -25.00 5.90
N LEU A 97 -21.40 -24.73 4.62
CA LEU A 97 -22.59 -25.06 3.84
C LEU A 97 -22.15 -25.76 2.54
N ASN A 98 -23.03 -26.56 1.95
CA ASN A 98 -22.76 -27.24 0.68
C ASN A 98 -22.80 -26.26 -0.50
N ASN A 99 -22.06 -26.58 -1.56
CA ASN A 99 -22.03 -25.85 -2.83
C ASN A 99 -21.76 -24.35 -2.64
N GLN A 100 -20.73 -24.04 -1.85
CA GLN A 100 -20.21 -22.69 -1.68
C GLN A 100 -18.98 -22.49 -2.55
N HIS A 101 -18.78 -21.27 -3.01
CA HIS A 101 -17.53 -20.87 -3.64
C HIS A 101 -17.25 -19.40 -3.36
N GLY A 102 -16.04 -19.12 -2.91
CA GLY A 102 -15.60 -17.76 -2.65
C GLY A 102 -14.22 -17.53 -3.20
N GLN A 103 -14.00 -16.30 -3.64
CA GLN A 103 -12.71 -15.88 -4.15
C GLN A 103 -12.44 -14.43 -3.81
N ILE A 104 -11.18 -14.13 -3.59
CA ILE A 104 -10.68 -12.76 -3.55
C ILE A 104 -9.52 -12.60 -4.53
N TRP A 105 -9.47 -11.46 -5.21
CA TRP A 105 -8.46 -11.17 -6.22
C TRP A 105 -7.83 -9.80 -5.98
N SER A 106 -6.50 -9.73 -6.04
CA SER A 106 -5.77 -8.47 -5.91
C SER A 106 -6.26 -7.45 -6.94
N LEU A 107 -6.37 -6.19 -6.56
CA LEU A 107 -6.68 -5.10 -7.49
C LEU A 107 -5.45 -4.78 -8.36
N GLY A 108 -4.26 -4.88 -7.78
CA GLY A 108 -2.97 -4.79 -8.49
C GLY A 108 -2.44 -6.14 -8.96
N LYS A 109 -1.22 -6.11 -9.52
CA LYS A 109 -0.56 -7.29 -10.10
C LYS A 109 0.82 -7.49 -9.52
N ILE A 110 1.18 -8.75 -9.28
CA ILE A 110 2.52 -9.14 -8.85
C ILE A 110 3.41 -9.39 -10.07
N ASP A 111 4.68 -8.96 -10.01
CA ASP A 111 5.64 -9.12 -11.10
C ASP A 111 6.65 -10.24 -10.84
N PHE A 112 6.53 -11.33 -11.61
CA PHE A 112 7.46 -12.46 -11.56
C PHE A 112 8.85 -12.16 -12.15
N SER A 113 9.09 -10.95 -12.68
CA SER A 113 10.43 -10.49 -13.02
C SER A 113 11.30 -10.13 -11.80
N LYS A 114 10.69 -10.06 -10.61
CA LYS A 114 11.33 -9.84 -9.31
C LYS A 114 11.05 -11.04 -8.38
N SER A 115 11.94 -11.33 -7.42
CA SER A 115 11.65 -12.31 -6.36
C SER A 115 10.63 -11.73 -5.38
N PHE A 116 9.81 -12.58 -4.75
CA PHE A 116 8.86 -12.14 -3.73
C PHE A 116 8.53 -13.27 -2.73
N THR A 117 8.04 -12.87 -1.57
CA THR A 117 7.44 -13.74 -0.55
C THR A 117 6.04 -13.23 -0.23
N LEU A 118 5.04 -14.12 -0.19
CA LEU A 118 3.68 -13.81 0.29
C LEU A 118 3.38 -14.68 1.51
N THR A 119 2.77 -14.10 2.53
CA THR A 119 2.36 -14.81 3.74
C THR A 119 0.87 -14.63 3.97
N TYR A 120 0.20 -15.70 4.39
CA TYR A 120 -1.18 -15.63 4.88
C TYR A 120 -1.44 -16.77 5.87
N GLN A 121 -2.53 -16.66 6.62
CA GLN A 121 -3.02 -17.75 7.45
C GLN A 121 -4.26 -18.37 6.82
N ALA A 122 -4.31 -19.70 6.79
CA ALA A 122 -5.47 -20.46 6.33
C ALA A 122 -6.16 -21.14 7.52
N TYR A 123 -7.48 -21.07 7.56
CA TYR A 123 -8.33 -21.83 8.48
C TYR A 123 -9.23 -22.74 7.64
N LEU A 124 -9.13 -24.05 7.85
CA LEU A 124 -9.87 -25.05 7.07
C LEU A 124 -11.00 -25.70 7.88
N GLY A 125 -11.36 -25.11 9.03
CA GLY A 125 -12.51 -25.52 9.83
C GLY A 125 -12.23 -26.68 10.78
N THR A 126 -13.29 -27.41 11.15
CA THR A 126 -13.25 -28.42 12.25
C THR A 126 -13.83 -29.79 11.87
N LYS A 127 -14.25 -29.98 10.62
CA LYS A 127 -14.95 -31.19 10.17
C LYS A 127 -13.99 -32.22 9.56
N THR A 128 -13.21 -32.90 10.39
CA THR A 128 -12.18 -33.89 10.00
C THR A 128 -12.64 -35.15 9.23
N THR A 129 -13.91 -35.27 8.83
CA THR A 129 -14.44 -36.49 8.16
C THR A 129 -15.32 -36.21 6.97
N ASN A 130 -15.90 -35.01 6.91
CA ASN A 130 -16.72 -34.53 5.80
C ASN A 130 -16.46 -33.03 5.57
N GLY A 131 -15.23 -32.60 5.85
CA GLY A 131 -14.70 -31.29 5.56
C GLY A 131 -14.13 -31.33 4.15
N ALA A 132 -14.51 -30.36 3.35
CA ALA A 132 -14.12 -30.28 1.95
C ALA A 132 -14.36 -28.85 1.44
N ASP A 133 -13.81 -28.45 0.30
CA ASP A 133 -12.81 -29.20 -0.48
C ASP A 133 -11.39 -28.66 -0.26
N GLY A 134 -11.26 -27.40 0.18
CA GLY A 134 -9.97 -26.81 0.51
C GLY A 134 -9.87 -25.35 0.08
N ILE A 135 -8.65 -24.81 0.15
CA ILE A 135 -8.30 -23.44 -0.25
C ILE A 135 -7.18 -23.51 -1.28
N ALA A 136 -7.20 -22.67 -2.31
CA ALA A 136 -6.09 -22.48 -3.22
C ALA A 136 -5.63 -21.03 -3.23
N ALA A 137 -4.33 -20.80 -3.08
CA ALA A 137 -3.71 -19.53 -3.47
C ALA A 137 -3.40 -19.59 -4.97
N VAL A 138 -3.71 -18.53 -5.71
CA VAL A 138 -3.70 -18.53 -7.17
C VAL A 138 -3.00 -17.30 -7.73
N PHE A 139 -2.10 -17.51 -8.71
CA PHE A 139 -1.58 -16.47 -9.59
C PHE A 139 -2.18 -16.62 -10.97
N HIS A 140 -2.74 -15.57 -11.58
CA HIS A 140 -3.37 -15.70 -12.89
C HIS A 140 -3.38 -14.43 -13.75
N ASN A 141 -3.43 -14.62 -15.07
CA ASN A 141 -3.73 -13.60 -16.07
C ASN A 141 -4.98 -13.99 -16.88
N ASP A 142 -6.05 -14.33 -16.16
CA ASP A 142 -7.33 -14.67 -16.77
C ASP A 142 -7.96 -13.41 -17.40
N PRO A 143 -8.58 -13.49 -18.60
CA PRO A 143 -9.24 -12.35 -19.23
C PRO A 143 -10.35 -11.70 -18.39
N ASN A 144 -10.94 -12.41 -17.44
CA ASN A 144 -11.95 -11.88 -16.52
C ASN A 144 -11.34 -11.04 -15.37
N GLY A 145 -10.01 -10.98 -15.26
CA GLY A 145 -9.33 -10.18 -14.23
C GLY A 145 -9.83 -10.51 -12.82
N THR A 146 -10.20 -9.50 -12.05
CA THR A 146 -10.73 -9.64 -10.68
C THR A 146 -12.11 -10.31 -10.61
N SER A 147 -12.69 -10.74 -11.73
CA SER A 147 -13.90 -11.56 -11.81
C SER A 147 -13.61 -13.01 -12.24
N ALA A 148 -12.34 -13.44 -12.26
CA ALA A 148 -12.00 -14.83 -12.52
C ALA A 148 -12.68 -15.77 -11.52
N PHE A 149 -13.11 -16.93 -12.01
CA PHE A 149 -13.75 -17.96 -11.20
C PHE A 149 -13.38 -19.34 -11.74
N GLY A 150 -13.15 -20.29 -10.83
CA GLY A 150 -12.95 -21.70 -11.16
C GLY A 150 -14.15 -22.56 -10.78
N ALA A 151 -14.02 -23.87 -10.98
CA ALA A 151 -15.04 -24.85 -10.66
C ALA A 151 -15.11 -25.16 -9.14
N ASP A 152 -16.31 -25.44 -8.67
CA ASP A 152 -16.60 -25.83 -7.27
C ASP A 152 -16.14 -27.26 -6.95
N GLY A 153 -16.24 -27.64 -5.68
CA GLY A 153 -15.89 -28.97 -5.19
C GLY A 153 -14.39 -29.23 -5.32
N GLN A 154 -14.05 -30.35 -5.96
CA GLN A 154 -12.67 -30.75 -6.30
C GLN A 154 -11.90 -29.74 -7.17
N GLY A 155 -12.55 -28.69 -7.66
CA GLY A 155 -11.89 -27.59 -8.39
C GLY A 155 -11.31 -26.50 -7.48
N LEU A 156 -11.59 -26.52 -6.17
CA LEU A 156 -11.16 -25.54 -5.16
C LEU A 156 -11.48 -24.07 -5.50
N GLY A 157 -12.44 -23.83 -6.40
CA GLY A 157 -12.71 -22.51 -6.95
C GLY A 157 -11.62 -21.98 -7.88
N ALA A 158 -10.59 -22.77 -8.20
CA ALA A 158 -9.43 -22.39 -9.02
C ALA A 158 -9.36 -23.10 -10.38
N MET A 159 -9.90 -24.32 -10.48
CA MET A 159 -9.84 -25.11 -11.71
C MET A 159 -10.65 -24.45 -12.84
N GLY A 160 -10.02 -24.24 -13.99
CA GLY A 160 -10.61 -23.59 -15.16
C GLY A 160 -10.22 -22.12 -15.32
N ILE A 161 -9.64 -21.49 -14.29
CA ILE A 161 -9.05 -20.14 -14.42
C ILE A 161 -7.95 -20.20 -15.48
N GLN A 162 -8.00 -19.32 -16.47
CA GLN A 162 -7.05 -19.30 -17.57
C GLN A 162 -5.75 -18.62 -17.14
N ASN A 163 -4.65 -19.09 -17.74
CA ASN A 163 -3.33 -18.50 -17.55
C ASN A 163 -2.92 -18.38 -16.07
N GLY A 164 -3.09 -19.45 -15.30
CA GLY A 164 -2.80 -19.41 -13.87
C GLY A 164 -2.16 -20.67 -13.31
N ILE A 165 -1.68 -20.50 -12.08
CA ILE A 165 -1.02 -21.51 -11.26
C ILE A 165 -1.67 -21.44 -9.87
N ALA A 166 -2.08 -22.60 -9.35
CA ALA A 166 -2.63 -22.74 -8.02
C ALA A 166 -1.65 -23.49 -7.11
N MET A 167 -1.63 -23.09 -5.84
CA MET A 167 -1.00 -23.81 -4.74
C MET A 167 -2.13 -24.17 -3.78
N GLU A 168 -2.44 -25.46 -3.68
CA GLU A 168 -3.61 -25.92 -2.93
C GLU A 168 -3.28 -26.29 -1.48
N LEU A 169 -4.32 -26.22 -0.66
CA LEU A 169 -4.48 -26.88 0.61
C LEU A 169 -5.76 -27.72 0.47
N ASP A 170 -5.60 -28.95 0.01
CA ASP A 170 -6.69 -29.87 -0.30
C ASP A 170 -7.01 -30.71 0.93
N THR A 171 -8.29 -30.74 1.33
CA THR A 171 -8.78 -31.49 2.50
C THR A 171 -9.70 -32.65 2.11
N TRP A 172 -9.77 -33.00 0.83
CA TRP A 172 -10.70 -34.00 0.35
C TRP A 172 -10.13 -34.89 -0.74
N TYR A 173 -9.95 -36.17 -0.44
CA TYR A 173 -9.48 -37.14 -1.42
C TYR A 173 -10.46 -37.38 -2.58
N ASN A 174 -10.03 -37.03 -3.80
CA ASN A 174 -10.67 -37.33 -5.07
C ASN A 174 -9.86 -38.37 -5.89
N GLU A 175 -10.38 -39.59 -6.00
CA GLU A 175 -9.73 -40.76 -6.64
C GLU A 175 -9.21 -40.53 -8.09
N ASN A 176 -9.68 -39.51 -8.81
CA ASN A 176 -9.29 -39.23 -10.20
C ASN A 176 -8.52 -37.92 -10.40
N PHE A 177 -8.05 -37.29 -9.33
CA PHE A 177 -7.36 -35.99 -9.37
C PHE A 177 -5.89 -36.04 -8.93
N ASN A 178 -5.32 -37.25 -8.85
CA ASN A 178 -3.96 -37.53 -8.36
C ASN A 178 -3.72 -37.21 -6.88
N ASP A 179 -4.80 -37.06 -6.13
CA ASP A 179 -4.78 -36.83 -4.70
C ASP A 179 -4.15 -38.01 -3.94
N ILE A 180 -3.62 -37.67 -2.77
CA ILE A 180 -3.31 -38.65 -1.73
C ILE A 180 -4.41 -38.64 -0.68
N THR A 181 -4.46 -39.68 0.16
CA THR A 181 -5.55 -39.84 1.15
C THR A 181 -5.50 -38.86 2.31
N ASP A 182 -4.31 -38.31 2.59
CA ASP A 182 -4.13 -37.30 3.63
C ASP A 182 -4.39 -35.92 3.01
N ASP A 183 -4.74 -34.93 3.85
CA ASP A 183 -4.76 -33.55 3.40
C ASP A 183 -3.38 -33.17 2.91
N HIS A 184 -3.34 -32.42 1.82
CA HIS A 184 -2.10 -32.25 1.08
C HIS A 184 -1.99 -30.89 0.41
N GLY A 185 -0.74 -30.58 0.06
CA GLY A 185 -0.44 -29.50 -0.86
C GLY A 185 0.10 -30.03 -2.17
N THR A 186 -0.18 -29.31 -3.25
CA THR A 186 0.54 -29.38 -4.51
C THR A 186 0.44 -28.08 -5.31
N ILE A 187 1.26 -27.95 -6.35
CA ILE A 187 1.22 -26.88 -7.34
C ILE A 187 0.69 -27.46 -8.66
N TRP A 188 -0.25 -26.75 -9.29
CA TRP A 188 -0.84 -27.16 -10.57
C TRP A 188 -1.27 -25.98 -11.44
N LYS A 189 -1.44 -26.23 -12.74
CA LYS A 189 -1.96 -25.26 -13.72
C LYS A 189 -3.46 -25.13 -13.62
N THR A 190 -3.96 -23.93 -13.35
CA THR A 190 -5.39 -23.69 -13.10
C THR A 190 -6.27 -24.13 -14.26
N ALA A 191 -5.84 -23.91 -15.51
CA ALA A 191 -6.60 -24.29 -16.71
C ALA A 191 -6.82 -25.80 -16.88
N LEU A 192 -6.06 -26.64 -16.17
CA LEU A 192 -6.08 -28.11 -16.30
C LEU A 192 -6.49 -28.83 -15.01
N GLY A 193 -6.43 -28.18 -13.84
CA GLY A 193 -6.72 -28.78 -12.53
C GLY A 193 -5.57 -29.63 -11.95
N SER A 194 -5.72 -30.08 -10.70
CA SER A 194 -4.81 -31.01 -10.00
C SER A 194 -4.70 -32.40 -10.66
N GLY A 195 -5.58 -32.73 -11.62
CA GLY A 195 -5.41 -33.89 -12.48
C GLY A 195 -4.33 -33.71 -13.56
N ALA A 196 -4.73 -33.19 -14.72
CA ALA A 196 -3.84 -33.07 -15.89
C ALA A 196 -2.82 -31.92 -15.79
N GLY A 197 -2.99 -31.02 -14.81
CA GLY A 197 -2.21 -29.79 -14.64
C GLY A 197 -1.09 -29.85 -13.62
N MET A 198 -0.80 -31.01 -13.02
CA MET A 198 0.19 -31.13 -11.94
C MET A 198 1.56 -30.59 -12.33
N MET A 199 2.13 -29.80 -11.42
CA MET A 199 3.47 -29.24 -11.51
C MET A 199 4.38 -29.82 -10.42
N SER A 200 3.87 -30.08 -9.21
CA SER A 200 4.58 -30.82 -8.17
C SER A 200 3.87 -32.12 -7.80
N SER A 201 4.58 -33.02 -7.10
CA SER A 201 3.94 -34.16 -6.44
C SER A 201 3.18 -33.69 -5.20
N PRO A 202 2.03 -34.32 -4.87
CA PRO A 202 1.31 -34.01 -3.64
C PRO A 202 2.15 -34.37 -2.40
N ILE A 203 2.09 -33.52 -1.38
CA ILE A 203 2.80 -33.69 -0.10
C ILE A 203 1.78 -33.69 1.04
N SER A 204 1.80 -34.75 1.85
CA SER A 204 0.94 -34.85 3.04
C SER A 204 1.26 -33.74 4.03
N LEU A 205 0.22 -33.04 4.46
CA LEU A 205 0.24 -31.98 5.46
C LEU A 205 -0.32 -32.44 6.81
N GLY A 206 -0.83 -33.67 6.87
CA GLY A 206 -1.51 -34.22 8.04
C GLY A 206 -2.99 -33.90 8.01
N GLU A 207 -3.56 -33.54 9.16
CA GLU A 207 -4.95 -33.07 9.29
C GLU A 207 -4.94 -31.54 9.34
N LEU A 208 -5.64 -30.89 8.42
CA LEU A 208 -5.77 -29.44 8.30
C LEU A 208 -7.08 -28.91 8.88
N GLU A 209 -8.14 -29.73 8.99
CA GLU A 209 -9.41 -29.29 9.62
C GLU A 209 -9.38 -29.42 11.15
N ASP A 210 -8.29 -28.95 11.75
CA ASP A 210 -7.98 -29.11 13.18
C ASP A 210 -8.49 -27.96 14.06
N GLY A 211 -9.26 -27.04 13.47
CA GLY A 211 -9.79 -25.86 14.13
C GLY A 211 -8.76 -24.77 14.45
N LYS A 212 -7.60 -24.77 13.78
CA LYS A 212 -6.57 -23.74 13.95
C LYS A 212 -6.26 -22.99 12.66
N TRP A 213 -5.58 -21.87 12.84
CA TRP A 213 -4.94 -21.12 11.76
C TRP A 213 -3.58 -21.76 11.42
N HIS A 214 -3.33 -21.97 10.13
CA HIS A 214 -2.07 -22.48 9.59
C HIS A 214 -1.35 -21.36 8.86
N ASN A 215 -0.10 -21.05 9.25
CA ASN A 215 0.73 -20.12 8.49
C ASN A 215 1.13 -20.75 7.15
N VAL A 216 0.93 -20.02 6.07
CA VAL A 216 1.32 -20.40 4.72
C VAL A 216 2.28 -19.36 4.17
N VAL A 217 3.43 -19.80 3.67
CA VAL A 217 4.44 -18.91 3.09
C VAL A 217 4.76 -19.35 1.67
N ILE A 218 4.45 -18.49 0.70
CA ILE A 218 4.70 -18.68 -0.73
C ILE A 218 5.96 -17.88 -1.10
N ARG A 219 6.87 -18.50 -1.86
CA ARG A 219 8.12 -17.88 -2.30
C ARG A 219 8.34 -18.09 -3.78
N TRP A 220 8.58 -16.99 -4.49
CA TRP A 220 9.15 -16.98 -5.84
C TRP A 220 10.59 -16.50 -5.80
N ASN A 221 11.51 -17.36 -6.23
CA ASN A 221 12.93 -17.04 -6.32
C ASN A 221 13.34 -16.89 -7.78
N LEU A 222 13.60 -15.66 -8.23
CA LEU A 222 14.00 -15.35 -9.59
C LEU A 222 15.34 -15.99 -9.98
N ALA A 223 16.30 -16.07 -9.05
CA ALA A 223 17.63 -16.59 -9.33
C ALA A 223 17.61 -18.10 -9.62
N THR A 224 16.72 -18.84 -8.96
CA THR A 224 16.53 -20.27 -9.19
C THR A 224 15.34 -20.59 -10.10
N LEU A 225 14.51 -19.59 -10.44
CA LEU A 225 13.22 -19.74 -11.11
C LEU A 225 12.31 -20.75 -10.41
N THR A 226 12.26 -20.70 -9.07
CA THR A 226 11.49 -21.67 -8.28
C THR A 226 10.32 -20.98 -7.58
N LEU A 227 9.10 -21.49 -7.81
CA LEU A 227 7.93 -21.22 -6.99
C LEU A 227 7.80 -22.34 -5.95
N SER A 228 7.58 -22.00 -4.70
CA SER A 228 7.43 -22.96 -3.61
C SER A 228 6.56 -22.42 -2.50
N TYR A 229 5.98 -23.30 -1.69
CA TYR A 229 5.27 -22.89 -0.49
C TYR A 229 5.39 -23.90 0.64
N THR A 230 5.26 -23.39 1.86
CA THR A 230 5.33 -24.15 3.11
C THR A 230 4.10 -23.85 3.96
N VAL A 231 3.67 -24.84 4.75
CA VAL A 231 2.52 -24.74 5.65
C VAL A 231 2.96 -25.17 7.04
N GLU A 232 2.59 -24.40 8.06
CA GLU A 232 2.77 -24.79 9.45
C GLU A 232 1.68 -25.78 9.89
N THR A 233 2.10 -26.99 10.25
CA THR A 233 1.19 -28.10 10.60
C THR A 233 1.61 -28.79 11.90
N GLY A 234 0.69 -29.55 12.50
CA GLY A 234 0.98 -30.42 13.65
C GLY A 234 0.99 -29.76 15.04
N ASN A 235 1.28 -30.58 16.05
CA ASN A 235 1.47 -30.17 17.43
C ASN A 235 2.57 -31.04 18.09
N PRO A 236 3.80 -30.51 18.31
CA PRO A 236 4.23 -29.13 18.11
C PRO A 236 4.23 -28.71 16.63
N VAL A 237 4.15 -27.40 16.37
CA VAL A 237 4.12 -26.83 15.01
C VAL A 237 5.41 -27.17 14.26
N VAL A 238 5.26 -27.65 13.03
CA VAL A 238 6.34 -27.97 12.09
C VAL A 238 6.07 -27.24 10.77
N VAL A 239 7.10 -26.61 10.21
CA VAL A 239 7.05 -26.02 8.86
C VAL A 239 7.22 -27.14 7.83
N THR A 240 6.13 -27.49 7.15
CA THR A 240 6.08 -28.59 6.19
C THR A 240 6.09 -28.04 4.75
N PRO A 241 7.01 -28.47 3.87
CA PRO A 241 6.94 -28.15 2.44
C PRO A 241 5.65 -28.69 1.84
N ALA A 242 4.89 -27.83 1.15
CA ALA A 242 3.59 -28.20 0.56
C ALA A 242 3.65 -28.29 -0.97
N GLY A 243 4.64 -27.66 -1.60
CA GLY A 243 4.92 -27.85 -3.02
C GLY A 243 6.09 -27.00 -3.52
N SER A 244 6.71 -27.43 -4.61
CA SER A 244 7.79 -26.69 -5.27
C SER A 244 7.89 -27.05 -6.75
N PHE A 245 8.06 -26.04 -7.59
CA PHE A 245 8.27 -26.20 -9.03
C PHE A 245 9.31 -25.21 -9.55
N THR A 246 10.24 -25.70 -10.38
CA THR A 246 11.28 -24.88 -11.03
C THR A 246 10.98 -24.75 -12.51
N PHE A 247 10.86 -23.52 -12.99
CA PHE A 247 10.62 -23.21 -14.41
C PHE A 247 11.92 -23.20 -15.19
N THR A 248 11.82 -23.46 -16.49
CA THR A 248 13.01 -23.51 -17.35
C THR A 248 13.56 -22.12 -17.69
N SER A 249 12.69 -21.11 -17.78
CA SER A 249 13.03 -19.71 -18.03
C SER A 249 11.86 -18.79 -17.71
N LEU A 250 12.11 -17.47 -17.59
CA LEU A 250 11.02 -16.48 -17.53
C LEU A 250 10.13 -16.50 -18.78
N ASN A 251 10.68 -16.80 -19.96
CA ASN A 251 9.90 -16.92 -21.19
C ASN A 251 8.97 -18.14 -21.17
N ASP A 252 9.38 -19.23 -20.53
CA ASP A 252 8.55 -20.41 -20.32
C ASP A 252 7.38 -20.08 -19.39
N LEU A 253 7.67 -19.50 -18.21
CA LEU A 253 6.64 -19.02 -17.27
C LEU A 253 5.65 -18.07 -17.97
N LYS A 254 6.17 -17.01 -18.61
CA LYS A 254 5.39 -15.99 -19.31
C LYS A 254 4.45 -16.59 -20.35
N ASN A 255 4.95 -17.46 -21.23
CA ASN A 255 4.18 -17.91 -22.40
C ASN A 255 3.33 -19.14 -22.13
N ASN A 256 3.78 -20.08 -21.29
CA ASN A 256 3.13 -21.37 -21.07
C ASN A 256 2.28 -21.45 -19.80
N TYR A 257 2.34 -20.42 -18.95
CA TYR A 257 1.60 -20.35 -17.69
C TYR A 257 0.79 -19.06 -17.57
N PHE A 258 1.34 -17.90 -17.95
CA PHE A 258 0.68 -16.60 -17.75
C PHE A 258 0.19 -15.90 -19.01
N GLY A 259 0.13 -16.59 -20.15
CA GLY A 259 -0.52 -16.06 -21.36
C GLY A 259 0.14 -14.81 -21.95
N GLY A 260 1.46 -14.67 -21.80
CA GLY A 260 2.24 -13.61 -22.43
C GLY A 260 2.62 -12.43 -21.53
N THR A 261 2.44 -12.53 -20.21
CA THR A 261 2.89 -11.51 -19.23
C THR A 261 3.59 -12.15 -18.02
N LEU A 262 4.37 -11.36 -17.27
CA LEU A 262 4.90 -11.73 -15.95
C LEU A 262 4.21 -10.96 -14.81
N GLN A 263 3.41 -9.94 -15.15
CA GLN A 263 2.57 -9.21 -14.22
C GLN A 263 1.18 -9.84 -14.20
N VAL A 264 0.82 -10.45 -13.08
CA VAL A 264 -0.40 -11.26 -12.93
C VAL A 264 -1.16 -10.89 -11.67
N TYR A 265 -2.47 -11.14 -11.66
CA TYR A 265 -3.25 -11.05 -10.43
C TYR A 265 -2.85 -12.19 -9.49
N TYR A 266 -3.00 -11.96 -8.20
CA TYR A 266 -2.89 -13.00 -7.19
C TYR A 266 -4.13 -12.99 -6.29
N GLY A 267 -4.46 -14.11 -5.69
CA GLY A 267 -5.66 -14.22 -4.89
C GLY A 267 -5.84 -15.57 -4.25
N TYR A 268 -7.00 -15.76 -3.65
CA TYR A 268 -7.34 -16.94 -2.88
C TYR A 268 -8.74 -17.38 -3.23
N THR A 269 -8.90 -18.66 -3.50
CA THR A 269 -10.18 -19.29 -3.82
C THR A 269 -10.44 -20.42 -2.85
N ALA A 270 -11.71 -20.69 -2.58
CA ALA A 270 -12.11 -21.86 -1.83
C ALA A 270 -13.49 -22.32 -2.30
N SER A 271 -13.77 -23.61 -2.19
CA SER A 271 -15.08 -24.15 -2.54
C SER A 271 -15.47 -25.31 -1.63
N THR A 272 -16.77 -25.58 -1.62
CA THR A 272 -17.37 -26.76 -0.99
C THR A 272 -18.27 -27.49 -1.98
N GLY A 273 -18.39 -28.80 -1.83
CA GLY A 273 -19.30 -29.65 -2.59
C GLY A 273 -20.41 -30.24 -1.71
N ALA A 274 -20.52 -31.57 -1.75
CA ALA A 274 -21.46 -32.31 -0.89
C ALA A 274 -20.96 -32.41 0.57
N ALA A 275 -19.65 -32.40 0.75
CA ALA A 275 -18.95 -32.14 2.00
C ALA A 275 -18.60 -30.65 2.07
N ASN A 276 -18.33 -30.11 3.27
CA ASN A 276 -18.09 -28.69 3.44
C ASN A 276 -17.35 -28.38 4.72
N ASN A 277 -16.64 -27.25 4.75
CA ASN A 277 -16.11 -26.68 5.97
C ASN A 277 -16.15 -25.14 5.95
N ASP A 278 -15.88 -24.52 7.09
CA ASP A 278 -15.67 -23.06 7.16
C ASP A 278 -14.23 -22.77 6.74
N GLN A 279 -14.05 -22.18 5.56
CA GLN A 279 -12.75 -21.91 4.97
C GLN A 279 -12.50 -20.40 5.00
N ARG A 280 -11.44 -19.99 5.69
CA ARG A 280 -11.10 -18.59 5.87
C ARG A 280 -9.63 -18.35 5.63
N ILE A 281 -9.31 -17.12 5.25
CA ILE A 281 -7.95 -16.62 5.23
C ILE A 281 -7.85 -15.36 6.07
N LYS A 282 -6.67 -15.09 6.62
CA LYS A 282 -6.35 -13.78 7.19
C LYS A 282 -4.90 -13.39 6.95
N PHE A 283 -4.66 -12.10 6.99
CA PHE A 283 -3.34 -11.50 6.89
C PHE A 283 -2.93 -10.98 8.27
N THR A 284 -1.64 -11.05 8.58
CA THR A 284 -1.14 -10.49 9.83
C THR A 284 -1.03 -8.99 9.67
N ASP A 285 -0.59 -8.55 8.50
CA ASP A 285 -0.46 -7.16 8.14
C ASP A 285 -0.60 -6.98 6.61
N LEU A 286 -1.68 -6.34 6.16
CA LEU A 286 -1.88 -6.05 4.73
C LEU A 286 -0.75 -5.19 4.12
N CYS A 287 -0.04 -4.42 4.95
CA CYS A 287 0.91 -3.41 4.48
C CYS A 287 2.27 -4.02 4.18
N SER A 288 2.73 -4.96 5.02
CA SER A 288 3.98 -5.69 4.81
C SER A 288 3.81 -7.04 4.09
N ASP A 289 2.63 -7.69 4.15
CA ASP A 289 2.43 -9.04 3.57
C ASP A 289 2.29 -9.03 2.03
N PHE A 290 2.06 -7.86 1.41
CA PHE A 290 1.80 -7.76 -0.03
C PHE A 290 2.83 -6.90 -0.78
N PRO A 291 3.36 -7.41 -1.91
CA PRO A 291 4.28 -6.67 -2.76
C PRO A 291 3.56 -5.44 -3.31
N ALA A 292 4.18 -4.30 -3.05
CA ALA A 292 3.61 -2.99 -3.21
C ALA A 292 2.85 -2.77 -4.50
N LEU A 293 1.71 -2.10 -4.34
CA LEU A 293 0.82 -1.72 -5.43
C LEU A 293 1.13 -0.33 -5.97
N LEU A 294 1.91 0.48 -5.25
CA LEU A 294 2.16 1.89 -5.55
C LEU A 294 3.67 2.15 -5.68
N ASP A 295 3.99 2.81 -6.78
CA ASP A 295 5.30 3.26 -7.26
C ASP A 295 4.96 4.53 -8.06
N THR A 296 4.87 5.65 -7.36
CA THR A 296 4.18 6.87 -7.78
C THR A 296 4.93 7.57 -8.91
N ASP A 297 6.27 7.55 -8.88
CA ASP A 297 7.12 8.12 -9.93
C ASP A 297 7.56 7.10 -11.01
N GLY A 298 7.40 5.80 -10.74
CA GLY A 298 7.68 4.72 -11.67
C GLY A 298 9.16 4.35 -11.77
N ASP A 299 9.99 4.70 -10.78
CA ASP A 299 11.43 4.40 -10.77
C ASP A 299 11.74 2.93 -10.42
N GLY A 300 10.74 2.20 -9.92
CA GLY A 300 10.81 0.79 -9.57
C GLY A 300 11.08 0.49 -8.09
N ILE A 301 11.21 1.53 -7.26
CA ILE A 301 11.17 1.50 -5.79
C ILE A 301 9.71 1.72 -5.38
N PRO A 302 9.13 0.83 -4.58
CA PRO A 302 7.81 1.06 -4.00
C PRO A 302 7.76 2.29 -3.10
N ASP A 303 6.64 3.01 -3.09
CA ASP A 303 6.46 4.22 -2.27
C ASP A 303 6.85 3.99 -0.80
N TYR A 304 6.42 2.89 -0.18
CA TYR A 304 6.77 2.56 1.23
C TYR A 304 8.26 2.28 1.51
N LEU A 305 9.09 2.30 0.48
CA LEU A 305 10.55 2.17 0.56
C LEU A 305 11.27 3.32 -0.17
N ASP A 306 10.51 4.26 -0.72
CA ASP A 306 11.01 5.39 -1.48
C ASP A 306 10.97 6.64 -0.62
N LEU A 307 12.12 7.29 -0.50
CA LEU A 307 12.25 8.49 0.34
C LEU A 307 11.78 9.75 -0.39
N ASP A 308 11.38 9.66 -1.66
CA ASP A 308 10.88 10.73 -2.54
C ASP A 308 9.90 10.09 -3.55
N SER A 309 8.77 9.57 -3.06
CA SER A 309 7.81 8.73 -3.81
C SER A 309 7.34 9.34 -5.13
N ASP A 310 7.31 10.67 -5.25
CA ASP A 310 6.89 11.37 -6.47
C ASP A 310 8.05 11.91 -7.33
N GLY A 311 9.29 11.68 -6.89
CA GLY A 311 10.52 11.97 -7.60
C GLY A 311 10.75 13.45 -7.87
N ASP A 312 10.15 14.35 -7.08
CA ASP A 312 10.22 15.79 -7.30
C ASP A 312 11.46 16.47 -6.68
N GLY A 313 12.23 15.69 -5.91
CA GLY A 313 13.46 16.09 -5.26
C GLY A 313 13.26 16.59 -3.83
N CYS A 314 12.06 16.39 -3.27
CA CYS A 314 11.82 16.60 -1.85
C CYS A 314 11.57 15.27 -1.13
N PRO A 315 12.18 15.05 0.05
CA PRO A 315 11.89 13.83 0.76
C PRO A 315 10.48 13.78 1.35
N ASP A 316 9.87 12.62 1.23
CA ASP A 316 8.54 12.27 1.75
C ASP A 316 8.40 12.62 3.24
N SER A 317 9.48 12.41 4.00
CA SER A 317 9.55 12.78 5.40
C SER A 317 9.23 14.24 5.70
N ILE A 318 9.54 15.18 4.80
CA ILE A 318 9.20 16.60 4.92
C ILE A 318 7.83 16.91 4.34
N GLU A 319 7.39 16.14 3.33
CA GLU A 319 6.14 16.36 2.62
C GLU A 319 4.93 15.72 3.29
N GLY A 320 5.17 14.82 4.26
CA GLY A 320 4.18 14.25 5.14
C GLY A 320 3.36 15.29 5.91
N ALA A 321 2.29 14.84 6.56
CA ALA A 321 1.30 15.73 7.17
C ALA A 321 1.75 16.39 8.49
N ASP A 322 2.87 15.96 9.08
CA ASP A 322 3.43 16.52 10.32
C ASP A 322 4.48 17.61 10.04
N ASN A 323 5.03 18.22 11.09
CA ASN A 323 6.01 19.30 10.99
C ASN A 323 7.47 18.81 11.02
N VAL A 324 7.80 17.80 10.22
CA VAL A 324 9.20 17.37 10.07
C VAL A 324 9.98 18.44 9.30
N ILE A 325 11.22 18.70 9.73
CA ILE A 325 12.08 19.72 9.15
C ILE A 325 13.44 19.16 8.77
N ALA A 326 14.12 19.81 7.81
CA ALA A 326 15.40 19.39 7.25
C ALA A 326 16.52 19.09 8.29
N SER A 327 16.47 19.67 9.49
CA SER A 327 17.46 19.38 10.55
C SER A 327 17.22 18.08 11.31
N GLN A 328 16.07 17.42 11.10
CA GLN A 328 15.69 16.15 11.74
C GLN A 328 16.01 14.93 10.84
N ILE A 329 16.28 15.18 9.56
CA ILE A 329 16.52 14.15 8.56
C ILE A 329 17.99 14.11 8.15
N ASN A 330 18.43 12.97 7.60
CA ASN A 330 19.74 12.87 6.96
C ASN A 330 19.69 13.33 5.50
N SER A 331 20.83 13.26 4.80
CA SER A 331 20.93 13.67 3.39
C SER A 331 20.16 12.80 2.41
N ALA A 332 19.66 11.64 2.83
CA ALA A 332 18.88 10.74 2.00
C ALA A 332 17.36 10.95 2.17
N GLY A 333 16.91 11.67 3.19
CA GLY A 333 15.49 11.86 3.46
C GLY A 333 14.99 11.20 4.75
N LYS A 334 15.72 10.25 5.32
CA LYS A 334 15.29 9.52 6.52
C LYS A 334 15.32 10.37 7.77
N ILE A 335 14.33 10.22 8.65
CA ILE A 335 14.33 10.76 10.01
C ILE A 335 15.39 10.04 10.85
N THR A 336 16.20 10.81 11.59
CA THR A 336 17.38 10.26 12.31
C THR A 336 17.16 10.08 13.81
N SER A 337 15.94 10.32 14.30
CA SER A 337 15.61 10.16 15.71
C SER A 337 15.52 8.68 16.12
N ALA A 338 15.41 8.41 17.42
CA ALA A 338 15.04 7.07 17.87
C ALA A 338 13.66 6.68 17.33
N VAL A 339 13.41 5.38 17.25
CA VAL A 339 12.14 4.79 16.82
C VAL A 339 11.38 4.19 18.01
N ASN A 340 10.08 3.94 17.84
CA ASN A 340 9.28 3.23 18.84
C ASN A 340 9.43 1.69 18.69
N SER A 341 8.63 0.90 19.42
CA SER A 341 8.72 -0.57 19.38
C SER A 341 8.29 -1.21 18.05
N SER A 342 7.76 -0.41 17.13
CA SER A 342 7.23 -0.80 15.81
C SER A 342 7.94 -0.01 14.70
N GLY A 343 9.19 0.44 14.94
CA GLY A 343 10.04 1.07 13.92
C GLY A 343 9.74 2.53 13.56
N VAL A 344 8.59 3.08 13.97
CA VAL A 344 8.22 4.46 13.61
C VAL A 344 9.03 5.52 14.39
N PRO A 345 9.62 6.55 13.73
CA PRO A 345 10.34 7.65 14.36
C PRO A 345 9.54 8.35 15.47
N VAL A 346 10.16 8.54 16.65
CA VAL A 346 9.46 9.10 17.82
C VAL A 346 9.03 10.55 17.67
N ILE A 347 9.59 11.29 16.71
CA ILE A 347 9.28 12.72 16.54
C ILE A 347 7.91 12.97 15.89
N VAL A 348 7.37 11.99 15.15
CA VAL A 348 6.06 11.99 14.47
C VAL A 348 5.03 11.12 15.21
N ASN A 349 5.31 10.75 16.45
CA ASN A 349 4.42 9.97 17.32
C ASN A 349 3.73 10.89 18.33
N PRO A 350 2.68 10.43 19.05
CA PRO A 350 1.90 11.30 19.92
C PRO A 350 2.76 12.01 20.98
N GLY A 351 2.79 13.34 20.94
CA GLY A 351 3.62 14.19 21.81
C GLY A 351 5.07 14.36 21.35
N GLY A 352 5.41 13.88 20.16
CA GLY A 352 6.65 14.15 19.45
C GLY A 352 6.78 15.63 19.05
N ILE A 353 7.97 16.02 18.60
CA ILE A 353 8.25 17.43 18.27
C ILE A 353 7.71 17.86 16.90
N ALA A 354 7.45 16.90 16.00
CA ALA A 354 6.87 17.12 14.68
C ALA A 354 5.36 16.83 14.65
N ASP A 355 4.87 15.96 15.52
CA ASP A 355 3.46 15.57 15.68
C ASP A 355 2.50 16.77 15.78
N VAL A 356 1.49 16.80 14.92
CA VAL A 356 0.42 17.82 14.92
C VAL A 356 -0.97 17.27 15.18
N ASP A 357 -1.16 15.95 15.12
CA ASP A 357 -2.49 15.33 15.09
C ASP A 357 -2.73 14.30 16.21
N GLY A 358 -1.70 13.97 16.97
CA GLY A 358 -1.73 13.05 18.10
C GLY A 358 -1.81 11.57 17.70
N LYS A 359 -1.46 11.21 16.46
CA LYS A 359 -1.36 9.83 15.98
C LYS A 359 0.09 9.34 15.93
N ILE A 360 0.25 8.05 15.65
CA ILE A 360 1.54 7.41 15.38
C ILE A 360 1.82 7.60 13.89
N GLY A 361 3.01 8.11 13.56
CA GLY A 361 3.43 8.40 12.18
C GLY A 361 2.74 9.61 11.56
N GLN A 362 3.25 9.99 10.38
CA GLN A 362 2.74 11.06 9.53
C GLN A 362 1.63 10.54 8.61
N GLY A 363 0.72 11.43 8.23
CA GLY A 363 -0.14 11.20 7.06
C GLY A 363 0.60 11.52 5.75
N ILE A 364 0.02 11.12 4.60
CA ILE A 364 0.68 11.21 3.28
C ILE A 364 1.03 12.63 2.82
N GLY A 365 0.35 13.67 3.32
CA GLY A 365 0.64 15.06 2.96
C GLY A 365 0.71 15.30 1.44
N GLN A 366 1.87 15.74 0.94
CA GLN A 366 2.16 16.00 -0.47
C GLN A 366 3.09 14.98 -1.13
N SER A 367 3.59 13.96 -0.43
CA SER A 367 4.66 13.04 -0.91
C SER A 367 4.35 12.25 -2.19
N LYS A 368 3.10 12.28 -2.67
CA LYS A 368 2.66 11.60 -3.89
C LYS A 368 2.25 12.55 -5.02
N ILE A 369 2.64 13.82 -4.93
CA ILE A 369 2.18 14.87 -5.83
C ILE A 369 3.39 15.55 -6.46
N ALA A 370 3.92 14.95 -7.53
CA ALA A 370 5.09 15.42 -8.27
C ALA A 370 4.94 16.90 -8.66
N SER A 371 5.44 17.80 -7.81
CA SER A 371 5.18 19.24 -7.90
C SER A 371 6.44 20.06 -8.07
N THR A 372 7.58 19.45 -8.42
CA THR A 372 8.87 20.10 -8.70
C THR A 372 9.22 21.24 -7.74
N THR A 373 9.94 20.94 -6.65
CA THR A 373 10.55 22.01 -5.85
C THR A 373 12.01 21.78 -5.51
N ALA A 374 12.87 22.65 -6.04
CA ALA A 374 14.21 22.82 -5.48
C ALA A 374 14.10 23.33 -4.02
N GLY A 375 14.24 22.42 -3.06
CA GLY A 375 14.47 22.73 -1.64
C GLY A 375 13.29 22.55 -0.68
N CYS A 376 12.40 21.56 -0.91
CA CYS A 376 11.42 21.11 0.09
C CYS A 376 10.61 22.20 0.77
N ALA A 377 9.96 23.03 -0.03
CA ALA A 377 9.10 24.05 0.50
C ALA A 377 7.98 24.37 -0.47
N CYS A 378 6.72 24.21 -0.06
CA CYS A 378 5.67 25.07 -0.60
C CYS A 378 5.77 26.47 0.06
N ASN A 379 6.82 27.22 -0.29
CA ASN A 379 7.00 28.62 0.08
C ASN A 379 7.44 29.44 -1.13
N LYS A 380 6.77 30.57 -1.39
CA LYS A 380 7.53 31.71 -1.93
C LYS A 380 8.48 32.17 -0.83
N PRO A 381 9.80 32.27 -1.07
CA PRO A 381 10.71 32.82 -0.08
C PRO A 381 10.14 34.15 0.44
N GLY A 382 10.07 34.31 1.76
CA GLY A 382 9.80 35.61 2.35
C GLY A 382 10.81 36.59 1.75
N VAL A 383 10.32 37.56 0.98
CA VAL A 383 11.23 38.52 0.31
C VAL A 383 11.97 39.26 1.42
N THR A 384 13.31 39.24 1.39
CA THR A 384 14.10 40.00 2.35
C THR A 384 13.86 41.48 2.10
N GLY A 385 13.16 42.14 3.03
CA GLY A 385 12.72 43.52 2.89
C GLY A 385 11.94 43.98 4.12
N ALA A 386 11.64 45.28 4.18
CA ALA A 386 10.83 45.83 5.27
C ALA A 386 9.41 45.23 5.22
N ALA A 387 9.02 44.51 6.27
CA ALA A 387 7.67 43.96 6.36
C ALA A 387 6.64 45.12 6.43
N LEU A 388 5.89 45.30 5.34
CA LEU A 388 4.89 46.37 5.22
C LEU A 388 3.69 46.10 6.13
N SER A 389 3.06 47.17 6.61
CA SER A 389 1.81 47.09 7.36
C SER A 389 0.72 46.41 6.54
N THR A 390 0.03 45.44 7.15
CA THR A 390 -1.22 44.91 6.60
C THR A 390 -2.30 45.97 6.78
N ASN A 391 -2.67 46.66 5.70
CA ASN A 391 -3.56 47.82 5.75
C ASN A 391 -5.05 47.45 5.62
N MET A 392 -5.36 46.22 5.22
CA MET A 392 -6.72 45.71 5.10
C MET A 392 -6.99 44.69 6.20
N GLY A 393 -8.14 44.81 6.87
CA GLY A 393 -8.55 43.80 7.83
C GLY A 393 -10.04 43.82 8.12
N ILE A 394 -10.58 42.63 8.39
CA ILE A 394 -11.96 42.43 8.88
C ILE A 394 -11.88 41.82 10.28
N THR A 395 -12.44 42.51 11.28
CA THR A 395 -12.44 42.04 12.66
C THR A 395 -13.85 42.07 13.25
N SER A 396 -14.26 40.96 13.87
CA SER A 396 -15.49 40.92 14.66
C SER A 396 -15.28 41.41 16.11
N LEU A 397 -14.08 41.86 16.45
CA LEU A 397 -13.67 42.25 17.80
C LEU A 397 -13.50 43.77 17.94
N GLY A 398 -13.87 44.54 16.91
CA GLY A 398 -13.94 46.01 16.96
C GLY A 398 -12.59 46.72 16.95
N ARG A 399 -11.51 46.05 16.55
CA ARG A 399 -10.14 46.60 16.58
C ARG A 399 -9.68 47.31 15.30
N ALA A 400 -10.58 47.56 14.34
CA ALA A 400 -10.19 48.22 13.09
C ALA A 400 -9.85 49.70 13.28
N GLY A 401 -8.61 50.09 12.94
CA GLY A 401 -8.19 51.47 12.77
C GLY A 401 -7.40 52.08 13.94
N ALA A 402 -7.08 53.37 13.83
CA ALA A 402 -6.22 54.11 14.76
C ALA A 402 -6.81 54.31 16.17
N ALA A 403 -8.07 53.93 16.40
CA ALA A 403 -8.72 54.01 17.71
C ALA A 403 -8.38 52.82 18.62
N ASP A 404 -7.84 51.74 18.08
CA ASP A 404 -7.29 50.63 18.87
C ASP A 404 -5.84 50.96 19.27
N ALA A 405 -5.53 50.81 20.57
CA ALA A 405 -4.18 50.99 21.10
C ALA A 405 -3.18 50.04 20.43
N ALA A 406 -3.63 48.89 19.93
CA ALA A 406 -2.81 47.93 19.21
C ALA A 406 -2.66 48.22 17.70
N GLN A 407 -3.31 49.26 17.15
CA GLN A 407 -3.19 49.66 15.73
C GLN A 407 -3.50 48.54 14.71
N TRP A 408 -4.46 47.68 15.03
CA TRP A 408 -4.89 46.62 14.12
C TRP A 408 -5.61 47.21 12.88
N PRO A 409 -5.41 46.66 11.66
CA PRO A 409 -4.61 45.48 11.31
C PRO A 409 -3.12 45.78 11.06
N MET A 410 -2.70 47.04 11.04
CA MET A 410 -1.36 47.50 10.63
C MET A 410 -0.23 47.01 11.54
N VAL A 411 -0.55 46.55 12.75
CA VAL A 411 0.37 45.84 13.65
C VAL A 411 0.76 44.45 13.12
N ARG A 412 -0.08 43.85 12.26
CA ARG A 412 0.29 42.69 11.45
C ARG A 412 1.10 43.19 10.26
N LYS A 413 2.21 42.52 9.98
CA LYS A 413 3.10 42.85 8.88
C LYS A 413 3.15 41.69 7.89
N GLY A 414 3.41 41.99 6.63
CA GLY A 414 3.66 40.98 5.59
C GLY A 414 2.42 40.30 5.00
N GLY A 415 1.21 40.59 5.51
CA GLY A 415 -0.05 40.12 4.93
C GLY A 415 -0.76 41.17 4.09
N TRP A 416 -1.53 40.74 3.08
CA TRP A 416 -2.43 41.60 2.30
C TRP A 416 -3.77 41.87 3.02
N LEU A 417 -4.23 40.92 3.85
CA LEU A 417 -5.48 40.99 4.60
C LEU A 417 -5.32 40.32 5.98
N ALA A 418 -5.86 40.94 7.03
CA ALA A 418 -5.98 40.33 8.35
C ALA A 418 -7.45 40.03 8.69
N LEU A 419 -7.76 38.77 9.00
CA LEU A 419 -9.08 38.36 9.48
C LEU A 419 -9.00 38.03 10.97
N GLU A 420 -9.97 38.49 11.77
CA GLU A 420 -10.00 38.13 13.18
C GLU A 420 -11.42 37.95 13.74
N SER A 421 -11.66 36.79 14.36
CA SER A 421 -12.84 36.50 15.16
C SER A 421 -12.51 35.49 16.27
N LYS A 422 -13.31 35.48 17.35
CA LYS A 422 -13.23 34.45 18.40
C LYS A 422 -14.24 33.31 18.19
N THR A 423 -15.36 33.59 17.53
CA THR A 423 -16.53 32.69 17.50
C THR A 423 -17.31 32.73 16.18
N LYS A 424 -16.92 33.58 15.22
CA LYS A 424 -17.62 33.71 13.94
C LYS A 424 -16.70 33.22 12.81
N GLY A 425 -17.25 32.38 11.95
CA GLY A 425 -16.61 32.04 10.69
C GLY A 425 -16.61 33.22 9.72
N PHE A 426 -15.69 33.22 8.77
CA PHE A 426 -15.76 34.10 7.61
C PHE A 426 -16.85 33.56 6.67
N VAL A 427 -17.94 34.31 6.52
CA VAL A 427 -19.06 33.92 5.66
C VAL A 427 -19.03 34.78 4.42
N ILE A 428 -18.91 34.13 3.26
CA ILE A 428 -18.96 34.78 1.95
C ILE A 428 -20.39 34.69 1.43
N ASN A 429 -20.87 35.77 0.82
CA ASN A 429 -22.19 35.78 0.20
C ASN A 429 -22.27 34.71 -0.89
N ARG A 430 -23.29 33.84 -0.83
CA ARG A 430 -23.56 32.81 -1.83
C ARG A 430 -24.63 33.33 -2.79
N ILE A 431 -24.35 33.34 -4.08
CA ILE A 431 -25.24 33.83 -5.14
C ILE A 431 -25.67 32.64 -5.99
N ALA A 432 -26.97 32.54 -6.30
CA ALA A 432 -27.56 31.31 -6.81
C ALA A 432 -27.09 30.98 -8.23
N THR A 433 -26.94 31.98 -9.10
CA THR A 433 -26.57 31.79 -10.51
C THR A 433 -25.37 32.62 -10.93
N SER A 434 -24.63 32.15 -11.93
CA SER A 434 -23.52 32.90 -12.54
C SER A 434 -23.99 34.20 -13.19
N ALA A 435 -25.19 34.19 -13.78
CA ALA A 435 -25.80 35.38 -14.37
C ALA A 435 -26.05 36.48 -13.32
N GLU A 436 -26.47 36.12 -12.11
CA GLU A 436 -26.65 37.07 -11.01
C GLU A 436 -25.31 37.63 -10.50
N VAL A 437 -24.27 36.80 -10.47
CA VAL A 437 -22.90 37.25 -10.13
C VAL A 437 -22.42 38.29 -11.15
N ASP A 438 -22.59 38.02 -12.45
CA ASP A 438 -22.19 38.93 -13.53
C ASP A 438 -23.03 40.22 -13.59
N ALA A 439 -24.27 40.18 -13.09
CA ALA A 439 -25.17 41.33 -13.03
C ALA A 439 -24.92 42.26 -11.82
N LEU A 440 -23.98 41.94 -10.92
CA LEU A 440 -23.66 42.80 -9.78
C LEU A 440 -23.23 44.19 -10.25
N VAL A 441 -23.85 45.23 -9.69
CA VAL A 441 -23.60 46.62 -10.07
C VAL A 441 -22.42 47.18 -9.27
N ASN A 442 -21.46 47.80 -9.96
CA ASN A 442 -20.24 48.40 -9.38
C ASN A 442 -19.33 47.45 -8.57
N PRO A 443 -19.01 46.24 -9.07
CA PRO A 443 -18.10 45.32 -8.38
C PRO A 443 -16.70 45.94 -8.22
N GLN A 444 -16.07 45.68 -7.08
CA GLN A 444 -14.74 46.18 -6.75
C GLN A 444 -13.70 45.07 -6.92
N GLN A 445 -12.49 45.41 -7.37
CA GLN A 445 -11.41 44.43 -7.46
C GLN A 445 -11.17 43.77 -6.09
N GLY A 446 -11.06 42.44 -6.08
CA GLY A 446 -10.90 41.64 -4.86
C GLY A 446 -12.21 41.33 -4.12
N MET A 447 -13.37 41.78 -4.62
CA MET A 447 -14.66 41.35 -4.08
C MET A 447 -14.82 39.83 -4.25
N LEU A 448 -15.31 39.15 -3.21
CA LEU A 448 -15.49 37.70 -3.16
C LEU A 448 -16.97 37.33 -3.07
N VAL A 449 -17.40 36.36 -3.88
CA VAL A 449 -18.74 35.74 -3.82
C VAL A 449 -18.62 34.24 -4.05
N PHE A 450 -19.44 33.43 -3.42
CA PHE A 450 -19.55 32.01 -3.75
C PHE A 450 -20.66 31.83 -4.79
N ASP A 451 -20.29 31.44 -6.00
CA ASP A 451 -21.23 31.16 -7.07
C ASP A 451 -21.72 29.72 -6.94
N VAL A 452 -23.02 29.55 -6.68
CA VAL A 452 -23.61 28.24 -6.41
C VAL A 452 -23.77 27.42 -7.69
N GLU A 453 -24.12 28.06 -8.82
CA GLU A 453 -24.27 27.37 -10.11
C GLU A 453 -22.91 26.92 -10.66
N ALA A 454 -21.87 27.75 -10.54
CA ALA A 454 -20.51 27.38 -10.93
C ALA A 454 -19.77 26.55 -9.86
N ASN A 455 -20.38 26.35 -8.69
CA ASN A 455 -19.81 25.69 -7.51
C ASN A 455 -18.37 26.13 -7.17
N CYS A 456 -18.14 27.44 -7.11
CA CYS A 456 -16.80 27.98 -6.90
C CYS A 456 -16.82 29.29 -6.11
N LEU A 457 -15.73 29.57 -5.38
CA LEU A 457 -15.47 30.91 -4.85
C LEU A 457 -14.99 31.79 -6.01
N LYS A 458 -15.75 32.82 -6.40
CA LYS A 458 -15.35 33.80 -7.41
C LYS A 458 -14.74 35.05 -6.79
N MET A 459 -13.73 35.60 -7.45
CA MET A 459 -13.15 36.91 -7.16
C MET A 459 -13.32 37.82 -8.37
N TYR A 460 -13.71 39.08 -8.14
CA TYR A 460 -13.74 40.08 -9.20
C TYR A 460 -12.34 40.62 -9.46
N VAL A 461 -11.87 40.54 -10.70
CA VAL A 461 -10.52 40.96 -11.12
C VAL A 461 -10.61 41.98 -12.25
N TYR A 462 -9.65 42.90 -12.31
CA TYR A 462 -9.50 43.80 -13.45
C TYR A 462 -8.68 43.15 -14.55
N ASN A 463 -8.93 43.57 -15.79
CA ASN A 463 -8.12 43.14 -16.93
C ASN A 463 -6.69 43.71 -16.78
N GLU A 464 -5.69 42.84 -16.59
CA GLU A 464 -4.29 43.22 -16.33
C GLU A 464 -3.65 44.06 -17.46
N ALA A 465 -4.25 44.10 -18.64
CA ALA A 465 -3.78 44.88 -19.79
C ALA A 465 -4.42 46.28 -19.93
N ALA A 466 -5.38 46.68 -19.08
CA ALA A 466 -6.14 47.91 -19.30
C ALA A 466 -6.32 48.77 -18.03
N ASN A 467 -6.18 50.08 -18.24
CA ASN A 467 -6.57 51.17 -17.34
C ASN A 467 -7.86 50.84 -16.54
N PRO A 468 -7.95 51.12 -15.22
CA PRO A 468 -9.12 50.87 -14.36
C PRO A 468 -10.49 51.32 -14.90
N ALA A 469 -10.52 52.16 -15.93
CA ALA A 469 -11.73 52.57 -16.64
C ALA A 469 -12.35 51.50 -17.58
N ALA A 470 -11.67 50.39 -17.87
CA ALA A 470 -12.12 49.38 -18.84
C ALA A 470 -13.04 48.28 -18.29
N GLY A 471 -13.30 48.27 -16.97
CA GLY A 471 -14.09 47.22 -16.31
C GLY A 471 -13.28 45.94 -15.99
N GLY A 472 -13.93 45.00 -15.30
CA GLY A 472 -13.37 43.73 -14.85
C GLY A 472 -14.33 42.56 -15.08
N TYR A 473 -13.99 41.39 -14.57
CA TYR A 473 -14.81 40.18 -14.67
C TYR A 473 -14.65 39.29 -13.44
N TRP A 474 -15.65 38.42 -13.20
CA TRP A 474 -15.59 37.44 -12.12
C TRP A 474 -14.83 36.20 -12.57
N LYS A 475 -13.90 35.74 -11.74
CA LYS A 475 -13.10 34.53 -11.99
C LYS A 475 -13.25 33.56 -10.84
N CYS A 476 -13.55 32.30 -11.12
CA CYS A 476 -13.47 31.26 -10.11
C CYS A 476 -12.02 31.13 -9.61
N ILE A 477 -11.85 31.08 -8.29
CA ILE A 477 -10.63 30.67 -7.64
C ILE A 477 -10.61 29.14 -7.68
N THR A 478 -10.14 28.59 -8.78
CA THR A 478 -10.11 27.14 -9.04
C THR A 478 -8.74 26.50 -8.79
N TYR A 479 -7.73 27.30 -8.48
CA TYR A 479 -6.36 26.84 -8.27
C TYR A 479 -5.92 27.20 -6.85
N GLN A 480 -5.32 26.24 -6.15
CA GLN A 480 -4.45 26.52 -5.02
C GLN A 480 -3.21 27.21 -5.60
N ALA A 481 -3.07 28.51 -5.36
CA ALA A 481 -2.07 29.31 -6.06
C ALA A 481 -0.68 29.13 -5.44
N CYS A 482 0.19 28.40 -6.12
CA CYS A 482 1.59 28.79 -6.29
C CYS A 482 1.73 29.41 -7.69
N PRO A 483 1.63 30.75 -7.85
CA PRO A 483 1.61 31.35 -9.17
C PRO A 483 3.03 31.45 -9.73
N ASP A 484 3.29 30.64 -10.74
CA ASP A 484 4.46 30.72 -11.62
C ASP A 484 4.39 31.91 -12.59
N ARG A 485 5.58 32.48 -12.81
CA ARG A 485 6.02 33.31 -13.95
C ARG A 485 4.92 34.09 -14.70
N LEU A 486 4.85 35.39 -14.41
CA LEU A 486 4.66 36.37 -15.48
C LEU A 486 6.03 36.73 -16.08
N ILE A 487 6.27 36.13 -17.24
CA ILE A 487 6.76 36.74 -18.48
C ILE A 487 7.34 38.16 -18.30
N ASN A 488 8.66 38.27 -18.51
CA ASN A 488 9.23 39.39 -19.27
C ASN A 488 9.53 38.88 -20.67
#